data_AF-G5JK67-F1
#
_entry.id   AF-G5JK67-F1
#
_cell.length_a   1.000
_cell.length_b   1.000
_cell.length_c   1.000
_cell.angle_alpha   90.00
_cell.angle_beta   90.00
_cell.angle_gamma   90.00
#
_symmetry.space_group_name_H-M   'P 1'
#
loop_
_entity.id
_entity.type
_entity.pdbx_description
1 polymer ?
#
loop_
_entity_poly.entity_id
_entity_poly.type
_entity_poly.pdbx_seq_one_letter_code
_entity_poly.pdbx_strand_id
1 'polypeptide(L)' 'MVKENWQMIKAFLNTQHDEDIFKGFIAHYYDINDTYKLNQLYLMYMDDDNILSMINEDIIDMIEGNEK' A
#
# COMPACT_ATOMS: atom_id res chain seq x y z
N MET A 1 -5.14 12.70 -20.19
CA MET A 1 -3.77 12.25 -19.88
C MET A 1 -3.62 11.58 -18.50
N VAL A 2 -4.54 11.72 -17.53
CA VAL A 2 -4.37 11.10 -16.19
C VAL A 2 -4.69 9.58 -16.17
N LYS A 3 -5.64 9.11 -16.99
CA LYS A 3 -6.03 7.69 -17.04
C LYS A 3 -4.91 6.74 -17.44
N GLU A 4 -4.02 7.15 -18.35
CA GLU A 4 -2.90 6.32 -18.83
C GLU A 4 -1.84 6.09 -17.74
N ASN A 5 -1.55 7.13 -16.94
CA ASN A 5 -0.56 7.01 -15.87
C ASN A 5 -1.00 6.06 -14.76
N TRP A 6 -2.27 6.09 -14.35
CA TRP A 6 -2.75 5.20 -13.29
C TRP A 6 -2.78 3.73 -13.71
N GLN A 7 -3.11 3.46 -14.99
CA GLN A 7 -3.06 2.10 -15.52
C GLN A 7 -1.64 1.53 -15.55
N MET A 8 -0.64 2.35 -15.90
CA MET A 8 0.77 1.95 -15.86
C MET A 8 1.26 1.71 -14.43
N ILE A 9 0.91 2.59 -13.49
CA ILE A 9 1.24 2.43 -12.07
C ILE A 9 0.60 1.14 -11.53
N LYS A 10 -0.67 0.90 -11.82
CA LYS A 10 -1.37 -0.34 -11.42
C LYS A 10 -0.70 -1.58 -12.01
N ALA A 11 -0.37 -1.55 -13.31
CA ALA A 11 0.31 -2.67 -13.96
C ALA A 11 1.68 -2.94 -13.33
N PHE A 12 2.44 -1.88 -13.00
CA PHE A 12 3.72 -2.00 -12.31
C PHE A 12 3.57 -2.59 -10.90
N LEU A 13 2.66 -2.05 -10.09
CA LEU A 13 2.40 -2.54 -8.72
C LEU A 13 1.96 -4.01 -8.72
N ASN A 14 1.15 -4.44 -9.69
CA ASN A 14 0.73 -5.84 -9.82
C ASN A 14 1.89 -6.82 -10.11
N THR A 15 3.08 -6.33 -10.50
CA THR A 15 4.26 -7.17 -10.72
C THR A 15 5.19 -7.26 -9.51
N GLN A 16 4.91 -6.51 -8.44
CA GLN A 16 5.74 -6.46 -7.23
C GLN A 16 5.12 -7.30 -6.10
N HIS A 17 5.94 -7.76 -5.16
CA HIS A 17 5.44 -8.34 -3.92
C HIS A 17 4.84 -7.24 -3.03
N ASP A 18 3.75 -7.56 -2.33
CA ASP A 18 3.12 -6.72 -1.30
C ASP A 18 4.18 -6.06 -0.40
N GLU A 19 5.09 -6.87 0.14
CA GLU A 19 6.18 -6.45 1.00
C GLU A 19 7.02 -5.31 0.41
N ASP A 20 7.37 -5.39 -0.87
CA ASP A 20 8.19 -4.40 -1.55
C ASP A 20 7.40 -3.10 -1.81
N ILE A 21 6.11 -3.23 -2.11
CA ILE A 21 5.21 -2.09 -2.28
C ILE A 21 5.07 -1.33 -0.95
N PHE A 22 4.75 -2.05 0.13
CA PHE A 22 4.60 -1.47 1.47
C PHE A 22 5.88 -0.76 1.90
N LYS A 23 7.02 -1.45 1.85
CA LYS A 23 8.31 -0.87 2.27
C LYS A 23 8.69 0.33 1.41
N GLY A 24 8.43 0.29 0.11
CA GLY A 24 8.67 1.40 -0.80
C GLY A 24 7.88 2.66 -0.42
N PHE A 25 6.59 2.51 -0.10
CA PHE A 25 5.77 3.63 0.37
C PHE A 25 6.26 4.17 1.71
N ILE A 26 6.52 3.31 2.68
CA ILE A 26 6.98 3.74 4.01
C ILE A 26 8.35 4.42 3.93
N ALA A 27 9.29 3.86 3.18
CA ALA A 27 10.61 4.45 2.96
C ALA A 27 10.49 5.86 2.37
N HIS A 28 9.62 6.04 1.38
CA HIS A 28 9.41 7.33 0.72
C HIS A 28 8.73 8.37 1.64
N TYR A 29 7.61 8.03 2.28
CA TYR A 29 6.83 8.98 3.07
C TYR A 29 7.51 9.38 4.38
N TYR A 30 8.27 8.46 4.99
CA TYR A 30 8.91 8.67 6.29
C TYR A 30 10.43 8.85 6.21
N ASP A 31 11.00 8.92 5.01
CA ASP A 31 12.45 9.02 4.75
C ASP A 31 13.27 7.96 5.52
N ILE A 32 12.80 6.72 5.48
CA ILE A 32 13.43 5.57 6.14
C ILE A 32 14.29 4.81 5.13
N ASN A 33 15.60 4.87 5.29
CA ASN A 33 16.56 4.14 4.46
C ASN A 33 17.12 2.87 5.15
N ASP A 34 16.68 2.59 6.38
CA ASP A 34 17.11 1.43 7.16
C ASP A 34 16.24 0.21 6.84
N THR A 35 16.81 -0.76 6.12
CA THR A 35 16.13 -2.00 5.71
C THR A 35 15.65 -2.83 6.91
N TYR A 36 16.39 -2.85 8.02
CA TYR A 36 15.98 -3.61 9.20
C TYR A 36 14.72 -3.00 9.81
N LYS A 37 14.67 -1.68 9.94
CA LYS A 37 13.46 -0.98 10.41
C LYS A 37 12.26 -1.21 9.49
N LEU A 38 12.45 -1.15 8.18
CA LEU A 38 11.40 -1.42 7.20
C LEU A 38 10.86 -2.86 7.32
N ASN A 39 11.74 -3.83 7.55
CA ASN A 39 11.33 -5.23 7.78
C ASN A 39 10.51 -5.37 9.07
N GLN A 40 10.91 -4.71 10.16
CA GLN A 40 10.15 -4.74 11.42
C GLN A 40 8.77 -4.10 11.26
N LEU A 41 8.67 -2.97 10.57
CA LEU A 41 7.40 -2.31 10.28
C LEU A 41 6.48 -3.18 9.42
N TYR A 42 7.03 -3.90 8.45
CA TYR A 42 6.25 -4.84 7.64
C TYR A 42 5.72 -6.03 8.46
N LEU A 43 6.54 -6.58 9.36
CA LEU A 43 6.08 -7.63 10.29
C LEU A 43 4.96 -7.12 11.21
N MET A 44 5.09 -5.90 11.73
CA MET A 44 4.04 -5.27 12.52
C MET A 44 2.75 -5.06 11.72
N TYR A 45 2.86 -4.68 10.44
CA TYR A 45 1.72 -4.55 9.54
C TYR A 45 1.03 -5.90 9.29
N MET A 46 1.80 -6.96 9.07
CA MET A 46 1.28 -8.31 8.84
C MET A 46 0.63 -8.92 10.09
N ASP A 47 1.12 -8.56 11.28
CA ASP A 47 0.58 -9.00 12.57
C ASP A 47 -0.61 -8.14 13.04
N ASP A 48 -0.86 -6.98 12.41
CA ASP A 48 -1.96 -6.08 12.77
C ASP A 48 -3.18 -6.31 11.86
N ASP A 49 -4.07 -7.20 12.31
CA ASP A 49 -5.37 -7.49 11.68
C ASP A 49 -6.25 -6.23 11.48
N ASN A 50 -5.95 -5.11 12.15
CA ASN A 50 -6.73 -3.86 12.00
C ASN A 50 -6.35 -3.06 10.75
N ILE A 51 -5.14 -3.18 10.23
CA ILE A 51 -4.75 -2.43 9.02
C ILE A 51 -5.39 -3.07 7.78
N LEU A 52 -5.46 -4.40 7.74
CA LEU A 52 -6.18 -5.14 6.72
C LEU A 52 -7.69 -4.84 6.72
N SER A 53 -8.29 -4.52 7.87
CA SER A 53 -9.70 -4.14 7.95
C SER A 53 -9.94 -2.69 7.49
N MET A 54 -9.09 -1.74 7.89
CA MET A 54 -9.20 -0.33 7.43
C MET A 54 -8.95 -0.19 5.93
N ILE A 55 -7.94 -0.87 5.38
CA ILE A 55 -7.65 -0.85 3.94
C ILE A 55 -8.79 -1.51 3.16
N ASN A 56 -9.42 -2.56 3.67
CA ASN A 56 -10.55 -3.18 2.98
C ASN A 56 -11.76 -2.27 2.94
N GLU A 57 -12.23 -1.74 4.07
CA GLU A 57 -13.48 -0.99 4.12
C GLU A 57 -13.39 0.32 3.33
N ASP A 58 -12.31 1.09 3.50
CA ASP A 58 -12.16 2.37 2.80
C ASP A 58 -11.92 2.19 1.29
N ILE A 59 -11.17 1.15 0.88
CA ILE A 59 -10.96 0.85 -0.55
C ILE A 59 -12.22 0.27 -1.18
N ILE A 60 -12.96 -0.59 -0.47
CA ILE A 60 -14.25 -1.11 -0.95
C ILE A 60 -15.26 0.04 -1.09
N ASP A 61 -15.38 0.92 -0.10
CA ASP A 61 -16.27 2.08 -0.17
C ASP A 61 -15.89 3.02 -1.34
N MET A 62 -14.59 3.21 -1.60
CA MET A 62 -14.10 3.97 -2.76
C MET A 62 -14.34 3.26 -4.10
N ILE A 63 -14.28 1.94 -4.16
CA ILE A 63 -14.53 1.15 -5.40
C ILE A 63 -16.03 1.04 -5.69
N GLU A 64 -16.85 0.87 -4.67
CA GLU A 64 -18.30 0.72 -4.79
C GLU A 64 -19.01 2.07 -4.99
N GLY A 65 -18.29 3.19 -4.82
CA GLY A 65 -18.82 4.52 -5.09
C GLY A 65 -19.90 4.95 -4.10
N ASN A 66 -19.86 4.40 -2.88
CA ASN A 66 -20.76 4.79 -1.80
C ASN A 66 -20.25 6.09 -1.17
N GLU A 67 -20.33 7.19 -1.92
CA GLU A 67 -20.23 8.53 -1.35
C GLU A 67 -21.38 8.73 -0.34
N LYS A 68 -21.06 8.87 0.94
CA LYS A 68 -22.00 9.42 1.93
C LYS A 68 -22.05 10.94 1.82
#